data_AF-E8WTH9-F1
#
_entry.id   AF-E8WTH9-F1
#
_cell.length_a   1.000
_cell.length_b   1.000
_cell.length_c   1.000
_cell.angle_alpha   90.00
_cell.angle_beta   90.00
_cell.angle_gamma   90.00
#
_symmetry.space_group_name_H-M   'P 1'
#
loop_
_entity.id
_entity.type
_entity.pdbx_description
1 polymer ?
#
loop_
_entity_poly.entity_id
_entity_poly.type
_entity_poly.pdbx_seq_one_letter_code
_entity_poly.pdbx_strand_id
1 'polypeptide(L)'
;MIYLTNDALDQAVYFEMRGKEALRSGKSFQQVYHGLLGNGVHEVEVTLKKRKGSVEVAFGDSALFCFVEEDALRRMLEGMVKEKTVH
;
A
#
# COMPACT_ATOMS: atom_id res chain seq x y z
N MET A 1 10.03 3.65 -5.68
CA MET A 1 8.77 4.04 -6.32
C MET A 1 8.31 2.91 -7.24
N ILE A 2 7.02 2.56 -7.22
CA ILE A 2 6.40 1.51 -8.04
C ILE A 2 5.21 2.13 -8.73
N TYR A 3 5.03 1.91 -10.02
CA TYR A 3 3.82 2.34 -10.72
C TYR A 3 2.83 1.19 -10.74
N LEU A 4 1.59 1.48 -10.34
CA LEU A 4 0.46 0.57 -10.40
C LEU A 4 -0.47 1.10 -11.49
N THR A 5 -0.58 0.36 -12.57
CA THR A 5 -1.55 0.64 -13.63
C THR A 5 -2.74 -0.29 -13.47
N ASN A 6 -3.94 0.29 -13.55
CA ASN A 6 -5.16 -0.48 -13.73
C ASN A 6 -5.63 -0.28 -15.17
N ASP A 7 -5.27 -1.22 -16.03
CA ASP A 7 -5.57 -1.19 -17.47
C ASP A 7 -7.08 -1.20 -17.74
N ALA A 8 -7.91 -1.68 -16.81
CA ALA A 8 -9.35 -1.67 -16.94
C ALA A 8 -9.96 -0.27 -16.83
N LEU A 9 -9.26 0.67 -16.19
CA LEU A 9 -9.73 2.04 -15.96
C LEU A 9 -8.84 3.11 -16.60
N ASP A 10 -7.80 2.72 -17.34
CA ASP A 10 -6.76 3.62 -17.87
C ASP A 10 -6.15 4.52 -16.78
N GLN A 11 -5.96 3.96 -15.58
CA GLN A 11 -5.51 4.68 -14.40
C GLN A 11 -4.11 4.28 -14.01
N ALA A 12 -3.26 5.28 -13.78
CA ALA A 12 -1.92 5.10 -13.25
C ALA A 12 -1.82 5.80 -11.89
N VAL A 13 -1.42 5.04 -10.88
CA VAL A 13 -0.98 5.59 -9.60
C VAL A 13 0.46 5.17 -9.33
N TYR A 14 1.26 6.05 -8.73
CA TYR A 14 2.53 5.66 -8.15
C TYR A 14 2.36 5.35 -6.68
N PHE A 15 3.07 4.33 -6.23
CA PHE A 15 3.29 4.01 -4.83
C PHE A 15 4.76 4.28 -4.47
N GLU A 16 4.98 5.14 -3.50
CA GLU A 16 6.28 5.44 -2.93
C GLU A 16 6.35 4.91 -1.48
N MET A 17 7.21 3.92 -1.24
CA MET A 17 7.51 3.48 0.13
C MET A 17 8.51 4.46 0.76
N ARG A 18 8.09 5.12 1.84
CA ARG A 18 8.88 6.15 2.54
C ARG A 18 9.58 5.63 3.79
N GLY A 19 9.00 4.62 4.44
CA GLY A 19 9.53 4.11 5.70
C GLY A 19 9.13 2.68 5.99
N LYS A 20 9.92 2.01 6.83
CA LYS A 20 9.66 0.68 7.35
C LYS A 20 10.03 0.63 8.82
N GLU A 21 9.10 0.16 9.64
CA GLU A 21 9.29 -0.06 11.07
C GLU A 21 9.02 -1.51 11.42
N ALA A 22 9.86 -2.07 12.29
CA ALA A 22 9.64 -3.39 12.87
C ALA A 22 9.10 -3.20 14.28
N LEU A 23 7.81 -3.49 14.47
CA LEU A 23 7.17 -3.46 15.77
C LEU A 23 7.18 -4.86 16.37
N ARG A 24 7.79 -4.99 17.56
CA ARG A 24 7.68 -6.18 18.40
C ARG A 24 6.63 -5.92 19.47
N SER A 25 5.54 -6.67 19.43
CA SER A 25 4.55 -6.69 20.51
C SER A 25 4.51 -8.10 21.10
N GLY A 26 5.16 -8.28 22.25
CA GLY A 26 5.32 -9.59 22.89
C GLY A 26 5.98 -10.62 21.97
N LYS A 27 5.28 -11.74 21.69
CA LYS A 27 5.73 -12.79 20.76
C LYS A 27 5.39 -12.52 19.28
N SER A 28 4.70 -11.42 18.98
CA SER A 28 4.28 -11.07 17.63
C SER A 28 5.27 -10.10 16.98
N PHE A 29 5.70 -10.43 15.76
CA PHE A 29 6.51 -9.57 14.92
C PHE A 29 5.61 -8.95 13.84
N GLN A 30 5.55 -7.62 13.81
CA GLN A 30 4.80 -6.86 12.84
C GLN A 30 5.75 -5.94 12.08
N GLN A 31 5.64 -5.93 10.75
CA GLN A 31 6.31 -4.95 9.91
C GLN A 31 5.28 -3.92 9.49
N VAL A 32 5.55 -2.65 9.79
CA VAL A 32 4.75 -1.52 9.32
C VAL A 32 5.53 -0.84 8.22
N TYR A 33 4.89 -0.57 7.10
CA TYR A 33 5.46 0.21 6.01
C TYR A 33 4.61 1.46 5.83
N HIS A 34 5.27 2.60 5.73
CA HIS A 34 4.64 3.87 5.42
C HIS A 34 4.99 4.24 3.99
N GLY A 35 4.01 4.72 3.26
CA GLY A 35 4.19 5.15 1.90
C GLY A 35 3.17 6.19 1.49
N LEU A 36 3.27 6.58 0.23
CA LEU A 36 2.39 7.52 -0.42
C LEU A 36 1.87 6.88 -1.71
N LEU A 37 0.58 7.02 -1.96
CA LEU A 37 -0.03 6.63 -3.22
C LEU A 37 -0.58 7.89 -3.88
N GLY A 38 -0.32 8.07 -5.17
CA GLY A 38 -0.85 9.23 -5.88
C GLY A 38 -0.91 9.06 -7.38
N ASN A 39 -1.65 9.92 -8.05
CA ASN A 39 -1.78 9.95 -9.52
C ASN A 39 -1.10 11.20 -10.13
N GLY A 40 -0.29 11.92 -9.35
CA GLY A 40 0.37 13.17 -9.75
C GLY A 40 -0.47 14.43 -9.52
N VAL A 41 -1.75 14.28 -9.15
CA VAL A 41 -2.65 15.38 -8.77
C VAL A 41 -3.08 15.24 -7.32
N HIS A 42 -3.53 14.04 -6.94
CA HIS A 42 -3.94 13.69 -5.59
C HIS A 42 -2.99 12.66 -5.01
N GLU A 43 -2.69 12.83 -3.74
CA GLU A 43 -1.86 11.92 -2.95
C GLU A 43 -2.64 11.47 -1.72
N VAL A 44 -2.33 10.27 -1.24
CA VAL A 44 -2.86 9.70 -0.01
C VAL A 44 -1.76 8.96 0.72
N GLU A 45 -1.70 9.16 2.04
CA GLU A 45 -0.82 8.37 2.89
C GLU A 45 -1.31 6.92 2.94
N VAL A 46 -0.37 5.99 2.88
CA VAL A 46 -0.64 4.56 2.94
C VAL A 46 0.16 3.94 4.07
N THR A 47 -0.53 3.21 4.94
CA THR A 47 0.08 2.39 5.97
C THR A 47 -0.20 0.92 5.69
N LEU A 48 0.86 0.13 5.52
CA LEU A 48 0.80 -1.30 5.29
C LEU A 48 1.29 -2.02 6.54
N LYS A 49 0.45 -2.83 7.14
CA LYS A 49 0.74 -3.62 8.35
C LYS A 49 0.83 -5.08 7.98
N LYS A 50 2.04 -5.62 7.95
CA LYS A 50 2.29 -7.03 7.67
C LYS A 50 2.48 -7.80 8.96
N ARG A 51 1.70 -8.88 9.10
CA ARG A 51 1.83 -9.90 10.14
C ARG A 51 2.02 -11.26 9.47
N LYS A 52 2.34 -12.28 10.25
CA LYS A 52 2.54 -13.64 9.72
C LYS A 52 1.25 -14.14 9.04
N GLY A 53 1.24 -14.17 7.71
CA GLY A 53 0.11 -14.63 6.91
C GLY A 53 -0.95 -13.58 6.57
N SER A 54 -0.83 -12.34 7.04
CA SER A 54 -1.79 -11.27 6.72
C SER A 54 -1.11 -9.93 6.43
N VAL A 55 -1.74 -9.15 5.55
CA VAL A 55 -1.37 -7.76 5.26
C VAL A 55 -2.64 -6.96 5.44
N GLU A 56 -2.59 -5.95 6.29
CA GLU A 56 -3.64 -4.95 6.45
C GLU A 56 -3.16 -3.67 5.76
N VAL A 57 -4.02 -3.06 4.94
CA VAL A 57 -3.75 -1.80 4.25
C VAL A 57 -4.70 -0.75 4.79
N ALA A 58 -4.17 0.39 5.19
CA ALA A 58 -4.94 1.55 5.59
C ALA A 58 -4.53 2.74 4.72
N PHE A 59 -5.52 3.40 4.13
CA PHE A 59 -5.35 4.65 3.42
C PHE A 59 -5.77 5.81 4.32
N GLY A 60 -5.06 6.94 4.20
CA GLY A 60 -5.54 8.21 4.72
C GLY A 60 -6.77 8.72 3.97
N ASP A 61 -7.30 9.86 4.40
CA ASP A 61 -8.39 10.53 3.70
C ASP A 61 -7.85 11.24 2.44
N SER A 62 -8.49 11.02 1.29
CA SER A 62 -8.07 11.63 0.03
C SER A 62 -9.14 11.55 -1.06
N ALA A 63 -9.18 12.59 -1.90
CA ALA A 63 -9.97 12.61 -3.13
C ALA A 63 -9.44 11.66 -4.22
N LEU A 64 -8.29 11.00 -4.01
CA LEU A 64 -7.75 10.02 -4.96
C LEU A 64 -8.77 8.91 -5.28
N PHE A 65 -9.54 8.48 -4.29
CA PHE A 65 -10.53 7.40 -4.45
C PHE A 65 -11.82 7.82 -5.17
N CYS A 66 -12.01 9.11 -5.44
CA CYS A 66 -13.05 9.54 -6.37
C CYS A 66 -12.74 9.15 -7.82
N PHE A 67 -11.46 8.91 -8.10
CA PHE A 67 -10.97 8.56 -9.42
C PHE A 67 -10.53 7.10 -9.48
N VAL A 68 -9.98 6.53 -8.40
CA VAL A 68 -9.40 5.18 -8.42
C VAL A 68 -10.12 4.26 -7.44
N GLU A 69 -10.38 3.02 -7.86
CA GLU A 69 -11.00 2.01 -6.99
C GLU A 69 -10.10 1.60 -5.83
N GLU A 70 -10.49 1.98 -4.61
CA GLU A 70 -9.75 1.68 -3.38
C GLU A 70 -9.50 0.17 -3.19
N ASP A 71 -10.51 -0.66 -3.43
CA ASP A 71 -10.42 -2.12 -3.26
C ASP A 71 -9.43 -2.77 -4.24
N ALA A 72 -9.36 -2.27 -5.48
CA ALA A 72 -8.40 -2.74 -6.47
C ALA A 72 -6.97 -2.43 -6.02
N LEU A 73 -6.73 -1.17 -5.60
CA LEU A 73 -5.43 -0.74 -5.09
C LEU A 73 -5.01 -1.48 -3.83
N ARG A 74 -5.96 -1.71 -2.92
CA ARG A 74 -5.74 -2.51 -1.70
C ARG A 74 -5.22 -3.90 -2.05
N ARG A 75 -5.90 -4.61 -2.96
CA ARG A 75 -5.48 -5.96 -3.40
C ARG A 75 -4.11 -5.95 -4.07
N MET A 76 -3.82 -4.96 -4.91
CA MET A 76 -2.50 -4.82 -5.54
C MET A 76 -1.39 -4.60 -4.51
N LEU A 77 -1.60 -3.71 -3.54
CA LEU A 77 -0.63 -3.44 -2.48
C LEU A 77 -0.44 -4.64 -1.55
N GLU A 78 -1.50 -5.37 -1.22
CA GLU A 78 -1.40 -6.62 -0.46
C GLU A 78 -0.56 -7.67 -1.20
N GLY A 79 -0.80 -7.85 -2.50
CA GLY A 79 -0.01 -8.75 -3.36
C GLY A 79 1.47 -8.39 -3.34
N MET A 80 1.79 -7.12 -3.60
CA MET A 80 3.15 -6.60 -3.59
C MET A 80 3.88 -6.84 -2.25
N VAL A 81 3.22 -6.62 -1.11
CA VAL A 81 3.83 -6.83 0.23
C VAL A 81 4.01 -8.31 0.54
N LYS A 82 3.09 -9.17 0.09
CA LYS A 82 3.21 -10.63 0.21
C LYS A 82 4.39 -11.15 -0.61
N GLU A 83 4.53 -10.70 -1.87
CA GLU A 83 5.58 -11.15 -2.79
C GLU A 83 6.98 -10.63 -2.43
N LYS A 84 7.10 -9.40 -1.89
CA LYS A 84 8.36 -8.87 -1.34
C LYS A 84 8.86 -9.59 -0.07
N THR A 85 8.25 -10.71 0.32
CA THR A 85 8.73 -11.58 1.41
C THR A 85 9.65 -12.69 0.93
N VAL A 86 10.06 -12.69 -0.34
CA VAL A 86 11.08 -13.61 -0.84
C VAL A 86 12.38 -12.83 -1.03
N HIS A 87 13.31 -13.09 -0.10
CA HIS A 87 14.72 -12.68 -0.01
C HIS A 87 15.03 -11.47 0.88
#